data_AF-A0A448YN73-F1
#
_entry.id   AF-A0A448YN73-F1
#
_cell.length_a   1.000
_cell.length_b   1.000
_cell.length_c   1.000
_cell.angle_alpha   90.00
_cell.angle_beta   90.00
_cell.angle_gamma   90.00
#
_symmetry.space_group_name_H-M   'P 1'
#
loop_
_entity.id
_entity.type
_entity.pdbx_description
1 polymer ?
#
loop_
_entity_poly.entity_id
_entity_poly.type
_entity_poly.pdbx_seq_one_letter_code
_entity_poly.pdbx_strand_id
1 'polypeptide(L)'
;MSDPSTQDLFKQAGALGVYSYYYQTNRDDFNKVRLRSPIRPTMSETIVISETSRSSTPIRSLQLPSPSPNGGAKPAGRTDNIEKPLRGSLTSLNIPPKVSNIDLLKQCLATITGKDKSAKIVVYLLRLLLCESRRISSLESLRNVRVDSIDFTTTKASLLTQLISNPRILLILLLQQFVLRSQGSVQSIGLYRQILRCFGVPFHIVKVGRLMEKSLDIIRDDKSGGALRLRRVTDLWFNWEVATSLSSFYYAWFDESLLLYKLGILQKNELTKYHALCSRHELIAWLATIIVGLRNDYVKYQELVAEENSCRINYQVKERARKMVRGGRADRSQYVEAYQAEIEEIVKKKKIIQLNLAALTCDLAYDSVLVFNKKMYEPLHISFGLASGVLGFWKVWKQQQQLPSN
;
A
#
# COMPACT_ATOMS: atom_id res chain seq x y z
N MET A 1 -21.05 -0.14 39.29
CA MET A 1 -21.54 1.17 38.83
C MET A 1 -20.47 1.75 37.91
N SER A 2 -20.68 1.61 36.60
CA SER A 2 -19.74 2.04 35.57
C SER A 2 -20.04 3.47 35.14
N ASP A 3 -19.01 4.31 35.15
CA ASP A 3 -19.03 5.74 34.86
C ASP A 3 -19.62 6.03 33.45
N PRO A 4 -20.73 6.77 33.35
CA PRO A 4 -21.42 7.05 32.09
C PRO A 4 -20.61 7.90 31.09
N SER A 5 -19.54 8.56 31.54
CA SER A 5 -18.67 9.39 30.67
C SER A 5 -17.79 8.59 29.70
N THR A 6 -17.48 7.33 30.03
CA THR A 6 -16.70 6.48 29.13
C THR A 6 -17.53 5.95 27.95
N GLN A 7 -18.86 5.79 28.13
CA GLN A 7 -19.76 5.26 27.08
C GLN A 7 -19.87 6.12 25.81
N ASP A 8 -19.66 7.43 25.91
CA ASP A 8 -19.77 8.34 24.76
C ASP A 8 -18.50 8.43 23.90
N LEU A 9 -17.31 8.23 24.47
CA LEU A 9 -16.08 8.07 23.69
C LEU A 9 -16.10 6.78 22.84
N PHE A 10 -16.84 5.76 23.28
CA PHE A 10 -17.02 4.50 22.54
C PHE A 10 -17.98 4.60 21.35
N LYS A 11 -18.91 5.56 21.33
CA LYS A 11 -19.81 5.78 20.18
C LYS A 11 -19.11 6.44 18.99
N GLN A 12 -18.09 7.26 19.24
CA GLN A 12 -17.38 8.02 18.20
C GLN A 12 -16.20 7.26 17.58
N ALA A 13 -15.74 6.17 18.19
CA ALA A 13 -14.49 5.51 17.78
C ALA A 13 -14.59 4.58 16.55
N GLY A 14 -15.79 4.34 15.99
CA GLY A 14 -15.96 3.47 14.83
C GLY A 14 -15.20 2.13 14.94
N ALA A 15 -14.61 1.66 13.83
CA ALA A 15 -13.84 0.40 13.80
C ALA A 15 -12.62 0.34 14.76
N LEU A 16 -12.22 1.45 15.41
CA LEU A 16 -11.13 1.45 16.41
C LEU A 16 -11.58 1.06 17.82
N GLY A 17 -12.87 1.17 18.14
CA GLY A 17 -13.40 0.58 19.38
C GLY A 17 -13.11 -0.93 19.43
N VAL A 18 -13.20 -1.60 18.28
CA VAL A 18 -12.93 -3.04 18.11
C VAL A 18 -11.46 -3.40 18.40
N TYR A 19 -10.51 -2.53 18.03
CA TYR A 19 -9.07 -2.78 18.20
C TYR A 19 -8.60 -2.62 19.65
N SER A 20 -9.10 -1.60 20.36
CA SER A 20 -8.79 -1.46 21.81
C SER A 20 -9.40 -2.59 22.65
N TYR A 21 -10.59 -3.07 22.27
CA TYR A 21 -11.32 -4.11 22.98
C TYR A 21 -10.67 -5.50 22.84
N TYR A 22 -10.02 -5.78 21.70
CA TYR A 22 -9.31 -7.03 21.43
C TYR A 22 -8.22 -7.35 22.48
N TYR A 23 -7.54 -6.31 22.97
CA TYR A 23 -6.48 -6.43 23.97
C TYR A 23 -6.97 -6.27 25.42
N GLN A 24 -8.16 -5.70 25.62
CA GLN A 24 -8.66 -5.32 26.95
C GLN A 24 -9.70 -6.29 27.54
N THR A 25 -10.23 -7.26 26.79
CA THR A 25 -11.30 -8.13 27.30
C THR A 25 -11.10 -9.64 27.14
N ASN A 26 -11.81 -10.38 27.99
CA ASN A 26 -11.83 -11.84 28.02
C ASN A 26 -12.60 -12.39 26.81
N ARG A 27 -12.21 -13.59 26.34
CA ARG A 27 -12.61 -14.18 25.04
C ARG A 27 -14.13 -14.24 24.81
N ASP A 28 -14.92 -14.39 25.88
CA ASP A 28 -16.37 -14.55 25.81
C ASP A 28 -17.14 -13.23 25.75
N ASP A 29 -16.56 -12.12 26.21
CA ASP A 29 -17.18 -10.79 26.17
C ASP A 29 -16.98 -10.09 24.82
N PHE A 30 -15.93 -10.45 24.08
CA PHE A 30 -15.70 -10.00 22.70
C PHE A 30 -16.85 -10.37 21.75
N ASN A 31 -17.40 -11.57 21.90
CA ASN A 31 -18.51 -12.04 21.06
C ASN A 31 -19.86 -11.44 21.47
N LYS A 32 -20.05 -11.10 22.76
CA LYS A 32 -21.30 -10.50 23.26
C LYS A 32 -21.45 -9.02 22.90
N VAL A 33 -20.36 -8.23 22.96
CA VAL A 33 -20.38 -6.79 22.62
C VAL A 33 -20.55 -6.55 21.11
N ARG A 34 -20.07 -7.47 20.26
CA ARG A 34 -20.29 -7.41 18.80
C ARG A 34 -21.76 -7.52 18.39
N LEU A 35 -22.61 -8.13 19.22
CA LEU A 35 -24.01 -8.42 18.91
C LEU A 35 -25.03 -7.45 19.55
N ARG A 36 -24.60 -6.54 20.44
CA ARG A 36 -25.51 -5.65 21.20
C ARG A 36 -25.03 -4.19 21.31
N SER A 37 -24.70 -3.54 20.20
CA SER A 37 -24.50 -2.08 20.19
C SER A 37 -25.80 -1.35 19.76
N PRO A 38 -26.52 -0.63 20.64
CA PRO A 38 -27.65 0.20 20.25
C PRO A 38 -27.13 1.57 19.77
N ILE A 39 -27.17 1.82 18.45
CA ILE A 39 -26.86 3.12 17.85
C ILE A 39 -28.18 3.71 17.32
N ARG A 40 -28.79 4.62 18.09
CA ARG A 40 -29.75 5.61 17.60
C ARG A 40 -29.10 6.99 17.75
N PRO A 41 -29.03 7.80 16.70
CA PRO A 41 -28.97 9.25 16.85
C PRO A 41 -30.40 9.81 16.82
N THR A 42 -30.77 10.54 17.85
CA THR A 42 -31.91 11.46 17.82
C THR A 42 -31.42 12.71 17.07
N MET A 43 -31.90 12.93 15.85
CA MET A 43 -31.62 14.17 15.12
C MET A 43 -32.87 15.06 15.14
N SER A 44 -32.72 16.24 15.71
CA SER A 44 -33.56 17.40 15.45
C SER A 44 -32.64 18.60 15.48
N GLU A 45 -32.19 19.02 14.31
CA GLU A 45 -31.96 20.43 13.99
C GLU A 45 -31.67 20.54 12.49
N THR A 46 -32.59 21.23 11.81
CA THR A 46 -32.60 21.53 10.39
C THR A 46 -31.55 22.59 10.11
N ILE A 47 -30.49 22.25 9.35
CA ILE A 47 -29.57 23.24 8.79
C ILE A 47 -30.10 23.67 7.43
N VAL A 48 -30.52 24.93 7.35
CA VAL A 48 -30.87 25.66 6.13
C VAL A 48 -29.58 25.95 5.37
N ILE A 49 -29.47 25.47 4.13
CA ILE A 49 -28.37 25.81 3.20
C ILE A 49 -28.87 26.92 2.29
N SER A 50 -28.30 28.12 2.43
CA SER A 50 -28.46 29.21 1.45
C SER A 50 -27.54 28.98 0.26
N GLU A 51 -28.14 29.04 -0.93
CA GLU A 51 -27.47 29.03 -2.22
C GLU A 51 -26.67 30.32 -2.43
N THR A 52 -25.44 30.23 -2.95
CA THR A 52 -24.91 31.30 -3.79
C THR A 52 -23.81 30.83 -4.77
N SER A 53 -24.06 31.19 -6.03
CA SER A 53 -23.12 31.53 -7.11
C SER A 53 -22.18 30.48 -7.69
N ARG A 54 -22.61 30.06 -8.89
CA ARG A 54 -21.86 29.51 -10.02
C ARG A 54 -20.54 30.25 -10.28
N SER A 55 -19.47 29.49 -10.52
CA SER A 55 -18.32 29.91 -11.31
C SER A 55 -17.98 28.81 -12.31
N SER A 56 -18.08 29.17 -13.59
CA SER A 56 -17.83 28.34 -14.76
C SER A 56 -16.34 28.29 -15.08
N THR A 57 -15.79 27.08 -15.22
CA THR A 57 -14.46 26.86 -15.86
C THR A 57 -14.59 25.93 -17.06
N PRO A 58 -13.80 26.17 -18.13
CA PRO A 58 -14.07 25.67 -19.47
C PRO A 58 -13.64 24.22 -19.67
N ILE A 59 -14.45 23.48 -20.42
CA ILE A 59 -14.22 22.11 -20.85
C ILE A 59 -13.22 22.13 -22.01
N ARG A 60 -12.01 21.61 -21.79
CA ARG A 60 -11.03 21.32 -22.86
C ARG A 60 -11.29 19.89 -23.37
N SER A 61 -11.88 19.78 -24.55
CA SER A 61 -12.11 18.51 -25.25
C SER A 61 -10.78 17.89 -25.68
N LEU A 62 -10.50 16.69 -25.19
CA LEU A 62 -9.42 15.83 -25.70
C LEU A 62 -9.98 15.01 -26.87
N GLN A 63 -9.65 15.41 -28.10
CA GLN A 63 -9.83 14.58 -29.29
C GLN A 63 -8.81 13.44 -29.26
N LEU A 64 -9.31 12.20 -29.25
CA LEU A 64 -8.54 10.99 -29.52
C LEU A 64 -8.43 10.79 -31.05
N PRO A 65 -7.25 10.46 -31.59
CA PRO A 65 -7.10 10.11 -33.00
C PRO A 65 -7.61 8.68 -33.27
N SER A 66 -8.38 8.55 -34.34
CA SER A 66 -8.86 7.31 -34.93
C SER A 66 -7.74 6.57 -35.71
N PRO A 67 -7.73 5.23 -35.74
CA PRO A 67 -6.83 4.47 -36.59
C PRO A 67 -7.46 4.25 -37.98
N SER A 68 -6.68 4.49 -39.03
CA SER A 68 -6.99 4.07 -40.40
C SER A 68 -6.21 2.78 -40.75
N PRO A 69 -6.79 1.85 -41.53
CA PRO A 69 -6.15 0.60 -41.94
C PRO A 69 -5.56 0.64 -43.37
N ASN A 70 -4.86 -0.44 -43.73
CA ASN A 70 -4.18 -0.81 -45.00
C ASN A 70 -2.65 -0.59 -44.95
N GLY A 71 -1.78 -1.55 -45.29
CA GLY A 71 -1.90 -2.82 -46.00
C GLY A 71 -0.78 -2.88 -47.05
N GLY A 72 0.03 -3.94 -47.08
CA GLY A 72 0.98 -4.18 -48.19
C GLY A 72 2.28 -4.89 -47.80
N ALA A 73 2.58 -6.00 -48.49
CA ALA A 73 3.64 -6.95 -48.21
C ALA A 73 4.88 -6.79 -49.13
N LYS A 74 6.10 -7.04 -48.56
CA LYS A 74 7.36 -7.67 -49.08
C LYS A 74 7.95 -7.23 -50.46
N PRO A 75 9.22 -7.55 -50.85
CA PRO A 75 10.25 -8.42 -50.25
C PRO A 75 11.70 -7.83 -50.18
N ALA A 76 12.64 -8.73 -49.89
CA ALA A 76 14.08 -8.64 -49.60
C ALA A 76 14.99 -7.87 -50.58
N GLY A 77 16.10 -7.34 -50.04
CA GLY A 77 17.27 -6.86 -50.79
C GLY A 77 18.51 -6.74 -49.89
N ARG A 78 19.54 -7.50 -50.23
CA ARG A 78 20.89 -7.60 -49.64
C ARG A 78 21.82 -6.59 -50.31
N THR A 79 22.72 -5.93 -49.57
CA THR A 79 24.05 -5.50 -50.06
C THR A 79 24.92 -4.94 -48.93
N ASP A 80 26.22 -5.17 -49.09
CA ASP A 80 27.31 -5.07 -48.12
C ASP A 80 27.88 -3.65 -47.94
N ASN A 81 28.49 -3.46 -46.76
CA ASN A 81 29.72 -2.71 -46.45
C ASN A 81 30.01 -1.36 -47.10
N ILE A 82 30.00 -0.29 -46.29
CA ILE A 82 31.07 0.73 -46.29
C ILE A 82 31.36 1.14 -44.84
N GLU A 83 32.54 0.75 -44.35
CA GLU A 83 33.19 1.30 -43.16
C GLU A 83 33.52 2.78 -43.39
N LYS A 84 33.18 3.64 -42.41
CA LYS A 84 33.81 4.96 -42.25
C LYS A 84 34.31 5.11 -40.82
N PRO A 85 35.54 5.61 -40.60
CA PRO A 85 36.19 5.58 -39.31
C PRO A 85 35.77 6.74 -38.40
N LEU A 86 35.90 6.46 -37.09
CA LEU A 86 35.85 7.35 -35.93
C LEU A 86 36.24 8.81 -36.20
N ARG A 87 35.35 9.74 -35.82
CA ARG A 87 35.74 11.06 -35.33
C ARG A 87 35.14 11.23 -33.94
N GLY A 88 36.03 11.30 -32.95
CA GLY A 88 35.69 11.41 -31.55
C GLY A 88 34.90 12.68 -31.25
N SER A 89 33.85 12.51 -30.45
CA SER A 89 33.40 13.52 -29.52
C SER A 89 33.49 12.87 -28.14
N LEU A 90 34.52 13.24 -27.38
CA LEU A 90 34.56 13.09 -25.93
C LEU A 90 33.45 13.99 -25.39
N THR A 91 32.20 13.54 -25.46
CA THR A 91 31.15 14.07 -24.62
C THR A 91 31.57 13.75 -23.19
N SER A 92 31.97 14.80 -22.49
CA SER A 92 32.07 14.88 -21.04
C SER A 92 31.02 13.95 -20.42
N LEU A 93 31.47 13.00 -19.60
CA LEU A 93 30.63 12.23 -18.69
C LEU A 93 29.81 13.25 -17.89
N ASN A 94 28.61 13.57 -18.36
CA ASN A 94 27.60 14.31 -17.64
C ASN A 94 27.20 13.38 -16.49
N ILE A 95 27.94 13.47 -15.39
CA ILE A 95 27.55 12.82 -14.14
C ILE A 95 26.20 13.46 -13.82
N PRO A 96 25.09 12.71 -13.89
CA PRO A 96 23.78 13.29 -13.63
C PRO A 96 23.84 13.93 -12.24
N PRO A 97 23.34 15.17 -12.09
CA PRO A 97 23.41 15.88 -10.83
C PRO A 97 22.81 14.99 -9.75
N LYS A 98 23.58 14.80 -8.66
CA LYS A 98 23.13 13.99 -7.52
C LYS A 98 21.82 14.57 -7.00
N VAL A 99 20.71 13.87 -7.26
CA VAL A 99 19.37 14.30 -6.85
C VAL A 99 19.36 14.49 -5.34
N SER A 100 18.85 15.64 -4.87
CA SER A 100 18.72 15.91 -3.44
C SER A 100 17.76 14.90 -2.81
N ASN A 101 18.05 14.47 -1.58
CA ASN A 101 17.16 13.59 -0.82
C ASN A 101 15.75 14.20 -0.65
N ILE A 102 15.65 15.53 -0.59
CA ILE A 102 14.37 16.24 -0.48
C ILE A 102 13.58 16.15 -1.80
N ASP A 103 14.25 16.31 -2.94
CA ASP A 103 13.62 16.17 -4.25
C ASP A 103 13.13 14.75 -4.47
N LEU A 104 13.91 13.76 -4.03
CA LEU A 104 13.50 12.36 -4.12
C LEU A 104 12.33 12.04 -3.18
N LEU A 105 12.30 12.62 -1.98
CA LEU A 105 11.13 12.55 -1.10
C LEU A 105 9.89 13.16 -1.77
N LYS A 106 10.05 14.33 -2.41
CA LYS A 106 8.98 15.00 -3.16
C LYS A 106 8.48 14.12 -4.32
N GLN A 107 9.38 13.48 -5.06
CA GLN A 107 9.03 12.54 -6.13
C GLN A 107 8.28 11.33 -5.59
N CYS A 108 8.74 10.75 -4.47
CA CYS A 108 8.01 9.65 -3.81
C CYS A 108 6.59 10.08 -3.43
N LEU A 109 6.44 11.23 -2.77
CA LEU A 109 5.16 11.79 -2.35
C LEU A 109 4.28 12.27 -3.50
N ALA A 110 4.83 12.48 -4.70
CA ALA A 110 4.03 12.78 -5.88
C ALA A 110 3.22 11.56 -6.34
N THR A 111 3.77 10.35 -6.16
CA THR A 111 3.11 9.10 -6.55
C THR A 111 2.00 8.68 -5.57
N ILE A 112 0.93 8.07 -6.07
CA ILE A 112 -0.17 7.53 -5.24
C ILE A 112 0.38 6.48 -4.25
N THR A 113 1.26 5.59 -4.72
CA THR A 113 1.87 4.56 -3.87
C THR A 113 2.72 5.16 -2.76
N GLY A 114 3.54 6.18 -3.05
CA GLY A 114 4.35 6.84 -2.02
C GLY A 114 3.50 7.56 -0.98
N LYS A 115 2.39 8.19 -1.37
CA LYS A 115 1.42 8.78 -0.42
C LYS A 115 0.76 7.72 0.47
N ASP A 116 0.35 6.57 -0.07
CA ASP A 116 -0.21 5.48 0.74
C ASP A 116 0.81 4.93 1.73
N LYS A 117 2.06 4.69 1.30
CA LYS A 117 3.10 4.15 2.19
C LYS A 117 3.53 5.14 3.26
N SER A 118 3.67 6.43 2.95
CA SER A 118 3.96 7.46 3.96
C SER A 118 2.83 7.60 4.97
N ALA A 119 1.58 7.63 4.50
CA ALA A 119 0.41 7.64 5.37
C ALA A 119 0.35 6.38 6.25
N LYS A 120 0.72 5.20 5.72
CA LYS A 120 0.82 3.96 6.51
C LYS A 120 1.84 4.11 7.63
N ILE A 121 3.05 4.63 7.34
CA ILE A 121 4.08 4.89 8.35
C ILE A 121 3.55 5.82 9.44
N VAL A 122 2.94 6.95 9.08
CA VAL A 122 2.39 7.91 10.04
C VAL A 122 1.30 7.26 10.92
N VAL A 123 0.39 6.49 10.33
CA VAL A 123 -0.66 5.78 11.08
C VAL A 123 -0.07 4.83 12.10
N TYR A 124 0.88 3.99 11.71
CA TYR A 124 1.45 3.00 12.61
C TYR A 124 2.39 3.62 13.65
N LEU A 125 3.08 4.71 13.31
CA LEU A 125 3.87 5.48 14.27
C LEU A 125 2.97 6.13 15.32
N LEU A 126 1.86 6.77 14.91
CA LEU A 126 0.89 7.33 15.85
C LEU A 126 0.25 6.25 16.72
N ARG A 127 -0.04 5.06 16.16
CA ARG A 127 -0.55 3.92 16.94
C ARG A 127 0.46 3.45 17.99
N LEU A 128 1.75 3.40 17.65
CA LEU A 128 2.80 3.03 18.58
C LEU A 128 2.92 4.06 19.71
N LEU A 129 2.93 5.35 19.37
CA LEU A 129 2.95 6.44 20.35
C LEU A 129 1.70 6.45 21.24
N LEU A 130 0.53 6.13 20.69
CA LEU A 130 -0.71 5.98 21.46
C LEU A 130 -0.64 4.79 22.43
N CYS A 131 -0.07 3.67 22.00
CA CYS A 131 0.14 2.49 22.84
C CYS A 131 1.06 2.85 24.02
N GLU A 132 2.20 3.48 23.74
CA GLU A 132 3.14 3.94 24.78
C GLU A 132 2.54 5.02 25.69
N SER A 133 1.80 5.98 25.14
CA SER A 133 1.13 7.03 25.90
C SER A 133 0.10 6.47 26.89
N ARG A 134 -0.67 5.45 26.48
CA ARG A 134 -1.61 4.74 27.35
C ARG A 134 -0.86 3.95 28.43
N ARG A 135 0.23 3.28 28.05
CA ARG A 135 1.09 2.54 28.99
C ARG A 135 1.65 3.46 30.06
N ILE A 136 2.22 4.60 29.67
CA ILE A 136 2.77 5.61 30.59
C ILE A 136 1.65 6.16 31.48
N SER A 137 0.51 6.55 30.91
CA SER A 137 -0.64 7.05 31.69
C SER A 137 -1.20 6.03 32.69
N SER A 138 -1.04 4.73 32.42
CA SER A 138 -1.49 3.65 33.31
C SER A 138 -0.54 3.36 34.48
N LEU A 139 0.66 3.95 34.49
CA LEU A 139 1.62 3.77 35.58
C LEU A 139 1.05 4.36 36.89
N GLU A 140 1.19 3.58 37.96
CA GLU A 140 0.65 3.91 39.29
C GLU A 140 1.17 5.26 39.83
N SER A 141 2.41 5.61 39.47
CA SER A 141 3.05 6.89 39.80
C SER A 141 2.36 8.12 39.18
N LEU A 142 1.63 7.94 38.08
CA LEU A 142 0.86 9.01 37.41
C LEU A 142 -0.64 8.92 37.73
N ARG A 143 -1.15 7.74 38.07
CA ARG A 143 -2.57 7.52 38.41
C ARG A 143 -2.99 8.16 39.74
N ASN A 144 -2.07 8.25 40.71
CA ASN A 144 -2.36 8.78 42.05
C ASN A 144 -2.17 10.30 42.18
N VAL A 145 -1.86 11.00 41.09
CA VAL A 145 -1.72 12.46 41.10
C VAL A 145 -3.11 13.09 41.13
N ARG A 146 -3.49 13.66 42.28
CA ARG A 146 -4.77 14.38 42.43
C ARG A 146 -4.74 15.67 41.62
N VAL A 147 -5.45 15.68 40.49
CA VAL A 147 -5.67 16.87 39.65
C VAL A 147 -6.51 17.93 40.38
N ASP A 148 -7.24 17.53 41.43
CA ASP A 148 -8.06 18.41 42.29
C ASP A 148 -7.26 19.50 43.04
N SER A 149 -5.93 19.44 43.01
CA SER A 149 -5.05 20.45 43.61
C SER A 149 -4.83 21.69 42.73
N ILE A 150 -5.31 21.69 41.48
CA ILE A 150 -5.16 22.81 40.56
C ILE A 150 -6.47 23.60 40.51
N ASP A 151 -6.39 24.85 40.95
CA ASP A 151 -7.51 25.78 40.83
C ASP A 151 -7.52 26.44 39.44
N PHE A 152 -8.27 25.82 38.52
CA PHE A 152 -8.47 26.29 37.14
C PHE A 152 -9.18 27.65 37.03
N THR A 153 -9.63 28.25 38.13
CA THR A 153 -10.30 29.55 38.14
C THR A 153 -9.34 30.74 38.31
N THR A 154 -8.06 30.49 38.61
CA THR A 154 -7.06 31.55 38.80
C THR A 154 -6.50 32.16 37.50
N THR A 155 -5.71 33.22 37.63
CA THR A 155 -5.10 33.96 36.52
C THR A 155 -4.22 33.05 35.63
N LYS A 156 -4.22 33.25 34.31
CA LYS A 156 -3.44 32.42 33.35
C LYS A 156 -1.96 32.23 33.73
N ALA A 157 -1.36 33.23 34.38
CA ALA A 157 0.04 33.19 34.83
C ALA A 157 0.27 32.29 36.06
N SER A 158 -0.66 32.26 37.03
CA SER A 158 -0.59 31.38 38.19
C SER A 158 -0.83 29.92 37.79
N LEU A 159 -1.69 29.67 36.81
CA LEU A 159 -1.89 28.35 36.23
C LEU A 159 -0.64 27.82 35.53
N LEU A 160 0.03 28.65 34.74
CA LEU A 160 1.27 28.27 34.06
C LEU A 160 2.39 27.94 35.05
N THR A 161 2.55 28.74 36.10
CA THR A 161 3.55 28.48 37.15
C THR A 161 3.23 27.23 37.95
N GLN A 162 1.96 26.95 38.26
CA GLN A 162 1.53 25.70 38.90
C GLN A 162 1.72 24.46 38.02
N LEU A 163 1.50 24.57 36.70
CA LEU A 163 1.75 23.49 35.73
C LEU A 163 3.25 23.18 35.57
N ILE A 164 4.08 24.22 35.49
CA ILE A 164 5.54 24.07 35.36
C ILE A 164 6.14 23.50 36.64
N SER A 165 5.63 23.93 37.80
CA SER A 165 6.07 23.43 39.11
C SER A 165 5.69 21.96 39.34
N ASN A 166 4.66 21.45 38.65
CA ASN A 166 4.20 20.08 38.73
C ASN A 166 4.31 19.38 37.36
N PRO A 167 5.53 19.02 36.90
CA PRO A 167 5.76 18.46 35.56
C PRO A 167 5.00 17.15 35.31
N ARG A 168 4.61 16.43 36.37
CA ARG A 168 3.77 15.22 36.28
C ARG A 168 2.37 15.53 35.77
N ILE A 169 1.76 16.62 36.23
CA ILE A 169 0.41 17.02 35.80
C ILE A 169 0.45 17.55 34.37
N LEU A 170 1.46 18.36 34.04
CA LEU A 170 1.72 18.77 32.66
C LEU A 170 1.87 17.55 31.73
N LEU A 171 2.62 16.54 32.15
CA LEU A 171 2.78 15.30 31.37
C LEU A 171 1.45 14.56 31.17
N ILE A 172 0.62 14.43 32.21
CA ILE A 172 -0.71 13.79 32.10
C ILE A 172 -1.60 14.56 31.12
N LEU A 173 -1.66 15.89 31.24
CA LEU A 173 -2.47 16.74 30.34
C LEU A 173 -1.97 16.65 28.89
N LEU A 174 -0.66 16.67 28.67
CA LEU A 174 -0.06 16.49 27.34
C LEU A 174 -0.38 15.11 26.77
N LEU A 175 -0.28 14.04 27.57
CA LEU A 175 -0.61 12.68 27.14
C LEU A 175 -2.09 12.53 26.81
N GLN A 176 -2.99 13.06 27.65
CA GLN A 176 -4.43 13.05 27.39
C GLN A 176 -4.79 13.81 26.11
N GLN A 177 -4.25 15.02 25.94
CA GLN A 177 -4.47 15.82 24.74
C GLN A 177 -3.89 15.14 23.49
N PHE A 178 -2.70 14.55 23.61
CA PHE A 178 -2.09 13.75 22.54
C PHE A 178 -2.97 12.56 22.18
N VAL A 179 -3.50 11.83 23.16
CA VAL A 179 -4.37 10.66 22.93
C VAL A 179 -5.66 11.07 22.23
N LEU A 180 -6.34 12.12 22.69
CA LEU A 180 -7.58 12.62 22.09
C LEU A 180 -7.36 13.05 20.64
N ARG A 181 -6.32 13.85 20.37
CA ARG A 181 -6.03 14.37 19.03
C ARG A 181 -5.54 13.27 18.08
N SER A 182 -4.61 12.43 18.53
CA SER A 182 -4.00 11.40 17.68
C SER A 182 -4.96 10.28 17.32
N GLN A 183 -5.94 9.94 18.17
CA GLN A 183 -6.97 8.95 17.83
C GLN A 183 -7.80 9.39 16.62
N GLY A 184 -8.23 10.65 16.59
CA GLY A 184 -8.92 11.23 15.43
C GLY A 184 -8.03 11.24 14.19
N SER A 185 -6.76 11.65 14.32
CA SER A 185 -5.82 11.64 13.21
C SER A 185 -5.58 10.25 12.62
N VAL A 186 -5.46 9.21 13.45
CA VAL A 186 -5.31 7.82 12.98
C VAL A 186 -6.51 7.38 12.14
N GLN A 187 -7.72 7.79 12.52
CA GLN A 187 -8.93 7.51 11.74
C GLN A 187 -8.92 8.24 10.40
N SER A 188 -8.70 9.55 10.42
CA SER A 188 -8.71 10.38 9.21
C SER A 188 -7.64 9.95 8.21
N ILE A 189 -6.44 9.63 8.68
CA ILE A 189 -5.36 9.14 7.80
C ILE A 189 -5.68 7.72 7.30
N GLY A 190 -6.29 6.87 8.12
CA GLY A 190 -6.79 5.56 7.69
C GLY A 190 -7.84 5.66 6.57
N LEU A 191 -8.78 6.60 6.69
CA LEU A 191 -9.77 6.91 5.65
C LEU A 191 -9.09 7.45 4.39
N TYR A 192 -8.16 8.39 4.54
CA TYR A 192 -7.36 8.93 3.44
C TYR A 192 -6.67 7.82 2.63
N ARG A 193 -6.08 6.83 3.31
CA ARG A 193 -5.46 5.67 2.64
C ARG A 193 -6.45 4.79 1.88
N GLN A 194 -7.69 4.66 2.35
CA GLN A 194 -8.74 3.96 1.60
C GLN A 194 -9.17 4.76 0.38
N ILE A 195 -9.29 6.08 0.51
CA ILE A 195 -9.58 6.98 -0.62
C ILE A 195 -8.46 6.89 -1.69
N LEU A 196 -7.20 6.82 -1.29
CA LEU A 196 -6.09 6.64 -2.26
C LEU A 196 -6.17 5.32 -3.04
N ARG A 197 -6.88 4.31 -2.52
CA ARG A 197 -6.98 2.96 -3.10
C ARG A 197 -8.36 2.69 -3.73
N CYS A 198 -9.30 3.64 -3.63
CA CYS A 198 -10.63 3.49 -4.19
C CYS A 198 -10.65 3.70 -5.72
N PHE A 199 -11.80 3.44 -6.34
CA PHE A 199 -12.04 3.46 -7.79
C PHE A 199 -11.32 2.35 -8.57
N GLY A 200 -10.81 1.31 -7.92
CA GLY A 200 -10.26 0.13 -8.60
C GLY A 200 -11.34 -0.80 -9.15
N VAL A 201 -12.49 -0.91 -8.47
CA VAL A 201 -13.56 -1.86 -8.80
C VAL A 201 -14.04 -1.75 -10.25
N PRO A 202 -14.36 -0.57 -10.83
CA PRO A 202 -14.82 -0.47 -12.22
C PRO A 202 -13.82 -1.07 -13.22
N PHE A 203 -12.52 -0.83 -13.04
CA PHE A 203 -11.48 -1.38 -13.91
C PHE A 203 -11.38 -2.90 -13.81
N HIS A 204 -11.53 -3.44 -12.60
CA HIS A 204 -11.55 -4.88 -12.39
C HIS A 204 -12.78 -5.55 -13.01
N ILE A 205 -13.95 -4.93 -12.92
CA ILE A 205 -15.19 -5.43 -13.57
C ILE A 205 -14.97 -5.54 -15.08
N VAL A 206 -14.42 -4.50 -15.72
CA VAL A 206 -14.11 -4.54 -17.16
C VAL A 206 -13.11 -5.66 -17.49
N LYS A 207 -12.09 -5.88 -16.65
CA LYS A 207 -11.10 -6.94 -16.87
C LYS A 207 -11.72 -8.34 -16.77
N VAL A 208 -12.58 -8.57 -15.78
CA VAL A 208 -13.31 -9.83 -15.61
C VAL A 208 -14.32 -10.00 -16.75
N GLY A 209 -15.00 -8.94 -17.16
CA GLY A 209 -15.92 -8.95 -18.31
C GLY A 209 -15.23 -9.38 -19.61
N ARG A 210 -14.04 -8.84 -19.91
CA ARG A 210 -13.23 -9.28 -21.07
C ARG A 210 -12.77 -10.73 -20.96
N LEU A 211 -12.54 -11.23 -19.74
CA LEU A 211 -12.20 -12.65 -19.53
C LEU A 211 -13.41 -13.55 -19.81
N MET A 212 -14.61 -13.12 -19.40
CA MET A 212 -15.87 -13.81 -19.72
C MET A 212 -16.14 -13.79 -21.22
N GLU A 213 -15.94 -12.66 -21.89
CA GLU A 213 -16.08 -12.53 -23.35
C GLU A 213 -15.15 -13.52 -24.10
N LYS A 214 -13.86 -13.54 -23.75
CA LYS A 214 -12.91 -14.53 -24.30
C LYS A 214 -13.32 -15.97 -24.04
N SER A 215 -13.92 -16.25 -22.90
CA SER A 215 -14.42 -17.59 -22.58
C SER A 215 -15.59 -17.97 -23.47
N LEU A 216 -16.50 -17.03 -23.73
CA LEU A 216 -17.63 -17.21 -24.65
C LEU A 216 -17.14 -17.41 -26.08
N ASP A 217 -16.13 -16.66 -26.53
CA ASP A 217 -15.56 -16.82 -27.87
C ASP A 217 -14.96 -18.22 -28.06
N ILE A 218 -14.24 -18.76 -27.06
CA ILE A 218 -13.70 -20.12 -27.09
C ILE A 218 -14.81 -21.17 -27.13
N ILE A 219 -15.92 -20.95 -26.42
CA ILE A 219 -17.07 -21.87 -26.40
C ILE A 219 -17.80 -21.83 -27.76
N ARG A 220 -17.93 -20.64 -28.35
CA ARG A 220 -18.57 -20.40 -29.66
C ARG A 220 -17.71 -20.83 -30.85
N ASP A 221 -16.39 -20.97 -30.69
CA ASP A 221 -15.50 -21.43 -31.76
C ASP A 221 -15.83 -22.86 -32.19
N ASP A 222 -16.49 -22.98 -33.34
CA ASP A 222 -17.03 -24.26 -33.79
C ASP A 222 -15.96 -25.25 -34.28
N LYS A 223 -14.73 -24.78 -34.46
CA LYS A 223 -13.64 -25.53 -35.11
C LYS A 223 -12.95 -26.55 -34.22
N SER A 224 -13.32 -26.67 -32.95
CA SER A 224 -12.68 -27.57 -31.99
C SER A 224 -13.68 -28.49 -31.29
N GLY A 225 -13.30 -29.73 -31.00
CA GLY A 225 -14.14 -30.68 -30.25
C GLY A 225 -14.44 -30.18 -28.83
N GLY A 226 -15.62 -30.52 -28.29
CA GLY A 226 -16.12 -29.97 -27.01
C GLY A 226 -15.16 -30.14 -25.82
N ALA A 227 -14.46 -31.28 -25.73
CA ALA A 227 -13.46 -31.51 -24.69
C ALA A 227 -12.26 -30.56 -24.79
N LEU A 228 -11.84 -30.21 -26.01
CA LEU A 228 -10.74 -29.29 -26.25
C LEU A 228 -11.15 -27.83 -25.93
N ARG A 229 -12.41 -27.46 -26.18
CA ARG A 229 -12.98 -26.16 -25.79
C ARG A 229 -12.96 -26.00 -24.26
N LEU A 230 -13.47 -26.99 -23.53
CA LEU A 230 -13.52 -26.95 -22.06
C LEU A 230 -12.12 -26.86 -21.45
N ARG A 231 -11.14 -27.58 -22.01
CA ARG A 231 -9.74 -27.49 -21.58
C ARG A 231 -9.18 -26.09 -21.77
N ARG A 232 -9.37 -25.46 -22.94
CA ARG A 232 -8.91 -24.08 -23.19
C ARG A 232 -9.54 -23.06 -22.24
N VAL A 233 -10.84 -23.18 -21.95
CA VAL A 233 -11.51 -22.31 -20.97
C VAL A 233 -10.94 -22.54 -19.58
N THR A 234 -10.70 -23.79 -19.20
CA THR A 234 -10.08 -24.13 -17.92
C THR A 234 -8.68 -23.53 -17.83
N ASP A 235 -7.84 -23.69 -18.85
CA ASP A 235 -6.48 -23.11 -18.89
C ASP A 235 -6.51 -21.57 -18.84
N LEU A 236 -7.54 -20.94 -19.42
CA LEU A 236 -7.75 -19.49 -19.36
C LEU A 236 -8.08 -19.02 -17.93
N TRP A 237 -8.98 -19.71 -17.23
CA TRP A 237 -9.43 -19.31 -15.88
C TRP A 237 -8.45 -19.72 -14.78
N PHE A 238 -7.80 -20.88 -14.92
CA PHE A 238 -6.87 -21.44 -13.94
C PHE A 238 -5.41 -21.03 -14.21
N ASN A 239 -5.22 -19.75 -14.54
CA ASN A 239 -3.90 -19.12 -14.62
C ASN A 239 -3.66 -18.23 -13.38
N TRP A 240 -2.42 -18.18 -12.91
CA TRP A 240 -1.99 -17.30 -11.82
C TRP A 240 -2.22 -15.81 -12.08
N GLU A 241 -2.18 -15.37 -13.34
CA GLU A 241 -2.53 -13.98 -13.69
C GLU A 241 -4.01 -13.67 -13.40
N VAL A 242 -4.89 -14.62 -13.69
CA VAL A 242 -6.33 -14.52 -13.40
C VAL A 242 -6.57 -14.59 -11.90
N ALA A 243 -5.93 -15.52 -11.19
CA ALA A 243 -6.00 -15.60 -9.73
C ALA A 243 -5.55 -14.30 -9.04
N THR A 244 -4.46 -13.68 -9.51
CA THR A 244 -4.00 -12.37 -9.02
C THR A 244 -5.03 -11.27 -9.28
N SER A 245 -5.62 -11.28 -10.47
CA SER A 245 -6.63 -10.28 -10.86
C SER A 245 -7.93 -10.44 -10.08
N LEU A 246 -8.38 -11.68 -9.86
CA LEU A 246 -9.57 -12.00 -9.07
C LEU A 246 -9.35 -11.67 -7.59
N SER A 247 -8.18 -11.99 -7.02
CA SER A 247 -7.84 -11.59 -5.65
C SER A 247 -7.85 -10.08 -5.46
N SER A 248 -7.28 -9.34 -6.42
CA SER A 248 -7.27 -7.87 -6.39
C SER A 248 -8.67 -7.29 -6.52
N PHE A 249 -9.51 -7.85 -7.40
CA PHE A 249 -10.91 -7.47 -7.54
C PHE A 249 -11.70 -7.72 -6.26
N TYR A 250 -11.54 -8.91 -5.68
CA TYR A 250 -12.20 -9.33 -4.45
C TYR A 250 -11.83 -8.40 -3.29
N TYR A 251 -10.56 -8.02 -3.18
CA TYR A 251 -10.09 -7.04 -2.19
C TYR A 251 -10.70 -5.65 -2.43
N ALA A 252 -10.59 -5.12 -3.65
CA ALA A 252 -11.10 -3.80 -4.01
C ALA A 252 -12.61 -3.69 -3.73
N TRP A 253 -13.38 -4.74 -4.04
CA TRP A 253 -14.82 -4.78 -3.79
C TRP A 253 -15.17 -4.52 -2.32
N PHE A 254 -14.51 -5.22 -1.40
CA PHE A 254 -14.82 -5.08 0.04
C PHE A 254 -14.21 -3.83 0.66
N ASP A 255 -13.01 -3.42 0.25
CA ASP A 255 -12.40 -2.19 0.77
C ASP A 255 -13.20 -0.95 0.35
N GLU A 256 -13.66 -0.89 -0.91
CA GLU A 256 -14.52 0.19 -1.40
C GLU A 256 -15.91 0.14 -0.74
N SER A 257 -16.49 -1.04 -0.57
CA SER A 257 -17.76 -1.19 0.17
C SER A 257 -17.63 -0.65 1.61
N LEU A 258 -16.54 -0.96 2.30
CA LEU A 258 -16.27 -0.43 3.64
C LEU A 258 -16.03 1.08 3.63
N LEU A 259 -15.41 1.63 2.59
CA LEU A 259 -15.26 3.06 2.43
C LEU A 259 -16.63 3.74 2.28
N LEU A 260 -17.55 3.20 1.49
CA LEU A 260 -18.91 3.73 1.34
C LEU A 260 -19.67 3.77 2.67
N TYR A 261 -19.48 2.76 3.54
CA TYR A 261 -20.02 2.79 4.90
C TYR A 261 -19.40 3.90 5.76
N LYS A 262 -18.07 4.10 5.68
CA LYS A 262 -17.38 5.14 6.45
C LYS A 262 -17.71 6.55 5.99
N LEU A 263 -18.02 6.74 4.71
CA LEU A 263 -18.47 8.01 4.14
C LEU A 263 -19.96 8.28 4.41
N GLY A 264 -20.70 7.32 5.00
CA GLY A 264 -22.13 7.46 5.25
C GLY A 264 -23.01 7.34 4.01
N ILE A 265 -22.46 6.94 2.86
CA ILE A 265 -23.22 6.69 1.63
C ILE A 265 -24.09 5.43 1.80
N LEU A 266 -23.51 4.39 2.40
CA LEU A 266 -24.25 3.19 2.82
C LEU A 266 -24.55 3.28 4.31
N GLN A 267 -25.82 3.16 4.67
CA GLN A 267 -26.23 3.20 6.06
C GLN A 267 -26.00 1.84 6.74
N LYS A 268 -25.23 1.84 7.84
CA LYS A 268 -24.93 0.63 8.61
C LYS A 268 -26.19 -0.04 9.18
N ASN A 269 -27.19 0.76 9.54
CA ASN A 269 -28.42 0.30 10.17
C ASN A 269 -29.30 -0.52 9.22
N GLU A 270 -29.26 -0.21 7.92
CA GLU A 270 -30.04 -0.90 6.90
C GLU A 270 -29.35 -2.20 6.46
N LEU A 271 -28.02 -2.18 6.35
CA LEU A 271 -27.22 -3.26 5.77
C LEU A 271 -26.21 -3.84 6.77
N THR A 272 -26.62 -4.08 8.03
CA THR A 272 -25.71 -4.54 9.09
C THR A 272 -25.04 -5.89 8.76
N LYS A 273 -25.77 -6.82 8.14
CA LYS A 273 -25.23 -8.12 7.72
C LYS A 273 -24.16 -7.96 6.64
N TYR A 274 -24.40 -7.09 5.65
CA TYR A 274 -23.44 -6.82 4.58
C TYR A 274 -22.19 -6.12 5.14
N HIS A 275 -22.34 -5.11 6.01
CA HIS A 275 -21.19 -4.49 6.68
C HIS A 275 -20.31 -5.51 7.44
N ALA A 276 -20.94 -6.43 8.18
CA ALA A 276 -20.22 -7.49 8.90
C ALA A 276 -19.49 -8.46 7.95
N LEU A 277 -20.12 -8.77 6.82
CA LEU A 277 -19.53 -9.55 5.74
C LEU A 277 -18.33 -8.81 5.14
N CYS A 278 -18.49 -7.56 4.70
CA CYS A 278 -17.40 -6.76 4.14
C CYS A 278 -16.21 -6.66 5.09
N SER A 279 -16.45 -6.44 6.39
CA SER A 279 -15.38 -6.36 7.39
C SER A 279 -14.57 -7.65 7.52
N ARG A 280 -15.22 -8.81 7.38
CA ARG A 280 -14.53 -10.12 7.45
C ARG A 280 -13.82 -10.44 6.15
N HIS A 281 -14.49 -10.20 5.03
CA HIS A 281 -13.98 -10.59 3.72
C HIS A 281 -12.90 -9.64 3.21
N GLU A 282 -12.86 -8.38 3.65
CA GLU A 282 -11.73 -7.48 3.37
C GLU A 282 -10.42 -8.03 3.94
N LEU A 283 -10.42 -8.46 5.21
CA LEU A 283 -9.23 -9.07 5.84
C LEU A 283 -8.78 -10.35 5.12
N ILE A 284 -9.72 -11.22 4.76
CA ILE A 284 -9.42 -12.46 4.03
C ILE A 284 -8.90 -12.16 2.62
N ALA A 285 -9.52 -11.21 1.92
CA ALA A 285 -9.12 -10.78 0.59
C ALA A 285 -7.72 -10.15 0.60
N TRP A 286 -7.41 -9.37 1.63
CA TRP A 286 -6.10 -8.77 1.82
C TRP A 286 -5.04 -9.84 2.09
N LEU A 287 -5.33 -10.82 2.96
CA LEU A 287 -4.44 -11.95 3.20
C LEU A 287 -4.19 -12.77 1.92
N ALA A 288 -5.22 -13.05 1.13
CA ALA A 288 -5.09 -13.73 -0.16
C ALA A 288 -4.19 -12.93 -1.12
N THR A 289 -4.36 -11.62 -1.16
CA THR A 289 -3.55 -10.71 -1.98
C THR A 289 -2.08 -10.72 -1.54
N ILE A 290 -1.80 -10.78 -0.22
CA ILE A 290 -0.45 -10.92 0.32
C ILE A 290 0.18 -12.25 -0.12
N ILE A 291 -0.54 -13.37 0.03
CA ILE A 291 -0.04 -14.71 -0.33
C ILE A 291 0.30 -14.78 -1.83
N VAL A 292 -0.61 -14.30 -2.68
CA VAL A 292 -0.38 -14.24 -4.13
C VAL A 292 0.80 -13.32 -4.46
N GLY A 293 0.89 -12.17 -3.78
CA GLY A 293 2.02 -11.24 -3.92
C GLY A 293 3.37 -11.87 -3.57
N LEU A 294 3.45 -12.57 -2.44
CA LEU A 294 4.65 -13.28 -1.98
C LEU A 294 5.11 -14.32 -3.01
N ARG A 295 4.18 -15.13 -3.52
CA ARG A 295 4.48 -16.11 -4.56
C ARG A 295 5.02 -15.42 -5.82
N ASN A 296 4.32 -14.39 -6.32
CA ASN A 296 4.68 -13.71 -7.56
C ASN A 296 6.07 -13.04 -7.45
N ASP A 297 6.38 -12.44 -6.30
CA ASP A 297 7.70 -11.87 -6.04
C ASP A 297 8.78 -12.94 -5.91
N TYR A 298 8.47 -14.07 -5.27
CA TYR A 298 9.40 -15.18 -5.17
C TYR A 298 9.74 -15.77 -6.54
N VAL A 299 8.74 -15.98 -7.40
CA VAL A 299 8.97 -16.46 -8.78
C VAL A 299 9.85 -15.48 -9.56
N LYS A 300 9.52 -14.19 -9.53
CA LYS A 300 10.33 -13.14 -10.18
C LYS A 300 11.75 -13.08 -9.63
N TYR A 301 11.92 -13.30 -8.32
CA TYR A 301 13.24 -13.36 -7.71
C TYR A 301 14.05 -14.53 -8.28
N GLN A 302 13.45 -15.71 -8.43
CA GLN A 302 14.10 -16.88 -9.03
C GLN A 302 14.46 -16.65 -10.49
N GLU A 303 13.58 -16.01 -11.26
CA GLU A 303 13.85 -15.60 -12.65
C GLU A 303 15.09 -14.70 -12.73
N LEU A 304 15.20 -13.68 -11.88
CA LEU A 304 16.37 -12.80 -11.83
C LEU A 304 17.65 -13.53 -11.39
N VAL A 305 17.55 -14.54 -10.52
CA VAL A 305 18.70 -15.38 -10.13
C VAL A 305 19.16 -16.22 -11.32
N ALA A 306 18.23 -16.80 -12.08
CA ALA A 306 18.54 -17.55 -13.30
C ALA A 306 19.14 -16.65 -14.39
N GLU A 307 18.62 -15.43 -14.55
CA GLU A 307 19.15 -14.41 -15.45
C GLU A 307 20.58 -14.02 -15.05
N GLU A 308 20.83 -13.71 -13.78
CA GLU A 308 22.18 -13.41 -13.27
C GLU A 308 23.18 -14.53 -13.58
N ASN A 309 22.78 -15.78 -13.32
CA ASN A 309 23.62 -16.96 -13.59
C ASN A 309 23.89 -17.12 -15.08
N SER A 310 22.88 -16.92 -15.93
CA SER A 310 23.01 -16.98 -17.39
C SER A 310 23.96 -15.90 -17.91
N CYS A 311 23.85 -14.68 -17.40
CA CYS A 311 24.77 -13.59 -17.72
C CYS A 311 26.21 -13.93 -17.28
N ARG A 312 26.41 -14.51 -16.09
CA ARG A 312 27.73 -14.99 -15.60
C ARG A 312 28.33 -16.07 -16.48
N ILE A 313 27.54 -17.04 -16.90
CA ILE A 313 28.00 -18.11 -17.81
C ILE A 313 28.37 -17.51 -19.16
N ASN A 314 27.52 -16.65 -19.73
CA ASN A 314 27.78 -15.99 -21.01
C ASN A 314 29.06 -15.17 -21.00
N TYR A 315 29.32 -14.46 -19.89
CA TYR A 315 30.57 -13.73 -19.71
C TYR A 315 31.78 -14.68 -19.66
N GLN A 316 31.72 -15.74 -18.86
CA GLN A 316 32.81 -16.71 -18.76
C GLN A 316 33.09 -17.42 -20.09
N VAL A 317 32.05 -17.77 -20.84
CA VAL A 317 32.16 -18.39 -22.16
C VAL A 317 32.82 -17.42 -23.14
N LYS A 318 32.37 -16.16 -23.19
CA LYS A 318 32.96 -15.14 -24.05
C LYS A 318 34.40 -14.81 -23.67
N GLU A 319 34.73 -14.78 -22.38
CA GLU A 319 36.09 -14.57 -21.90
C GLU A 319 37.01 -15.73 -22.31
N ARG A 320 36.56 -16.99 -22.16
CA ARG A 320 37.30 -18.18 -22.58
C ARG A 320 37.48 -18.24 -24.09
N ALA A 321 36.43 -17.98 -24.87
CA ALA A 321 36.50 -17.91 -26.33
C ALA A 321 37.50 -16.84 -26.79
N ARG A 322 37.49 -15.66 -26.16
CA ARG A 322 38.47 -14.59 -26.45
C ARG A 322 39.91 -14.98 -26.09
N LYS A 323 40.13 -15.72 -25.00
CA LYS A 323 41.48 -16.23 -24.65
C LYS A 323 42.00 -17.23 -25.70
N MET A 324 41.12 -17.97 -26.36
CA MET A 324 41.46 -18.92 -27.42
C MET A 324 41.69 -18.24 -28.77
N VAL A 325 40.93 -17.19 -29.10
CA VAL A 325 41.12 -16.37 -30.30
C VAL A 325 42.28 -15.38 -30.05
N ARG A 326 43.51 -15.83 -30.32
CA ARG A 326 44.77 -15.08 -30.16
C ARG A 326 44.65 -13.56 -30.42
N GLY A 327 44.85 -12.73 -29.39
CA GLY A 327 45.40 -11.36 -29.55
C GLY A 327 44.43 -10.15 -29.50
N GLY A 328 43.13 -10.31 -29.28
CA GLY A 328 42.19 -9.16 -29.26
C GLY A 328 42.29 -8.27 -28.01
N ARG A 329 43.22 -7.30 -27.99
CA ARG A 329 43.42 -6.34 -26.88
C ARG A 329 42.50 -5.11 -26.91
N ALA A 330 41.86 -4.79 -28.04
CA ALA A 330 41.27 -3.47 -28.26
C ALA A 330 39.87 -3.24 -27.65
N ASP A 331 39.13 -4.28 -27.23
CA ASP A 331 37.70 -4.14 -26.86
C ASP A 331 37.34 -4.79 -25.50
N ARG A 332 38.30 -4.76 -24.56
CA ARG A 332 38.13 -5.35 -23.22
C ARG A 332 37.36 -4.42 -22.27
N SER A 333 37.59 -3.10 -22.31
CA SER A 333 37.01 -2.16 -21.36
C SER A 333 35.49 -2.02 -21.56
N GLN A 334 35.08 -1.67 -22.78
CA GLN A 334 33.67 -1.39 -23.09
C GLN A 334 32.77 -2.62 -22.88
N TYR A 335 33.25 -3.81 -23.22
CA TYR A 335 32.50 -5.05 -23.00
C TYR A 335 32.37 -5.42 -21.52
N VAL A 336 33.44 -5.24 -20.74
CA VAL A 336 33.41 -5.50 -19.28
C VAL A 336 32.51 -4.48 -18.58
N GLU A 337 32.54 -3.22 -18.97
CA GLU A 337 31.68 -2.16 -18.45
C GLU A 337 30.20 -2.44 -18.74
N ALA A 338 29.84 -2.80 -19.97
CA ALA A 338 28.46 -3.15 -20.33
C ALA A 338 27.94 -4.35 -19.51
N TYR A 339 28.79 -5.36 -19.32
CA TYR A 339 28.45 -6.54 -18.53
C TYR A 339 28.30 -6.24 -17.03
N GLN A 340 29.19 -5.42 -16.48
CA GLN A 340 29.08 -4.97 -15.10
C GLN A 340 27.80 -4.15 -14.88
N ALA A 341 27.45 -3.27 -15.82
CA ALA A 341 26.21 -2.50 -15.77
C ALA A 341 24.97 -3.41 -15.77
N GLU A 342 24.97 -4.46 -16.60
CA GLU A 342 23.88 -5.45 -16.67
C GLU A 342 23.72 -6.23 -15.36
N ILE A 343 24.82 -6.75 -14.78
CA ILE A 343 24.76 -7.42 -13.46
C ILE A 343 24.28 -6.45 -12.39
N GLU A 344 24.79 -5.22 -12.39
CA GLU A 344 24.38 -4.22 -11.41
C GLU A 344 22.88 -3.95 -11.49
N GLU A 345 22.31 -3.88 -12.70
CA GLU A 345 20.88 -3.72 -12.90
C GLU A 345 20.09 -4.91 -12.32
N ILE A 346 20.52 -6.15 -12.59
CA ILE A 346 19.88 -7.35 -12.05
C ILE A 346 19.97 -7.35 -10.51
N VAL A 347 21.13 -7.04 -9.94
CA VAL A 347 21.32 -6.93 -8.47
C VAL A 347 20.41 -5.85 -7.88
N LYS A 348 20.25 -4.71 -8.56
CA LYS A 348 19.34 -3.64 -8.15
C LYS A 348 17.88 -4.13 -8.17
N LYS A 349 17.44 -4.81 -9.23
CA LYS A 349 16.09 -5.40 -9.33
C LYS A 349 15.83 -6.42 -8.21
N LYS A 350 16.81 -7.31 -7.94
CA LYS A 350 16.72 -8.29 -6.85
C LYS A 350 16.53 -7.63 -5.48
N LYS A 351 17.27 -6.56 -5.18
CA LYS A 351 17.11 -5.80 -3.93
C LYS A 351 15.71 -5.21 -3.78
N ILE A 352 15.13 -4.67 -4.86
CA ILE A 352 13.75 -4.14 -4.84
C ILE A 352 12.74 -5.25 -4.53
N ILE A 353 12.91 -6.44 -5.11
CA ILE A 353 12.04 -7.58 -4.85
C ILE A 353 12.19 -8.08 -3.41
N GLN A 354 13.43 -8.18 -2.90
CA GLN A 354 13.68 -8.55 -1.50
C GLN A 354 13.02 -7.60 -0.50
N LEU A 355 13.07 -6.29 -0.76
CA LEU A 355 12.34 -5.30 0.04
C LEU A 355 10.82 -5.53 0.01
N ASN A 356 10.27 -5.89 -1.15
CA ASN A 356 8.84 -6.19 -1.27
C ASN A 356 8.44 -7.47 -0.53
N LEU A 357 9.24 -8.54 -0.67
CA LEU A 357 9.05 -9.80 0.07
C LEU A 357 9.10 -9.58 1.58
N ALA A 358 10.06 -8.80 2.06
CA ALA A 358 10.16 -8.46 3.48
C ALA A 358 8.94 -7.65 3.95
N ALA A 359 8.50 -6.65 3.18
CA ALA A 359 7.32 -5.86 3.50
C ALA A 359 6.04 -6.70 3.55
N LEU A 360 5.84 -7.60 2.58
CA LEU A 360 4.69 -8.51 2.53
C LEU A 360 4.75 -9.55 3.65
N THR A 361 5.93 -9.98 4.07
CA THR A 361 6.09 -10.89 5.22
C THR A 361 5.71 -10.21 6.52
N CYS A 362 6.07 -8.93 6.69
CA CYS A 362 5.61 -8.13 7.82
C CYS A 362 4.08 -7.93 7.80
N ASP A 363 3.49 -7.68 6.62
CA ASP A 363 2.03 -7.60 6.49
C ASP A 363 1.35 -8.95 6.80
N LEU A 364 1.92 -10.07 6.32
CA LEU A 364 1.44 -11.41 6.65
C LEU A 364 1.43 -11.65 8.16
N ALA A 365 2.52 -11.30 8.85
CA ALA A 365 2.61 -11.42 10.30
C ALA A 365 1.56 -10.56 11.00
N TYR A 366 1.39 -9.31 10.57
CA TYR A 366 0.38 -8.39 11.08
C TYR A 366 -1.05 -8.96 10.90
N ASP A 367 -1.43 -9.32 9.68
CA ASP A 367 -2.80 -9.74 9.37
C ASP A 367 -3.13 -11.15 9.88
N SER A 368 -2.13 -12.00 10.09
CA SER A 368 -2.32 -13.34 10.67
C SER A 368 -2.96 -13.29 12.07
N VAL A 369 -2.62 -12.29 12.88
CA VAL A 369 -3.20 -12.06 14.22
C VAL A 369 -4.71 -11.86 14.11
N LEU A 370 -5.15 -11.06 13.13
CA LEU A 370 -6.55 -10.71 12.92
C LEU A 370 -7.34 -11.86 12.29
N VAL A 371 -6.78 -12.54 11.29
CA VAL A 371 -7.47 -13.61 10.56
C VAL A 371 -7.58 -14.87 11.41
N PHE A 372 -6.51 -15.27 12.11
CA PHE A 372 -6.51 -16.47 12.96
C PHE A 372 -6.97 -16.19 14.39
N ASN A 373 -7.30 -14.94 14.71
CA ASN A 373 -7.74 -14.53 16.04
C ASN A 373 -6.73 -14.92 17.15
N LYS A 374 -5.43 -14.85 16.85
CA LYS A 374 -4.35 -15.19 17.79
C LYS A 374 -3.82 -13.92 18.45
N LYS A 375 -3.81 -13.87 19.79
CA LYS A 375 -3.27 -12.72 20.53
C LYS A 375 -1.75 -12.64 20.35
N MET A 376 -1.26 -11.46 19.99
CA MET A 376 0.16 -11.11 19.94
C MET A 376 0.41 -9.91 20.86
N TYR A 377 1.63 -9.72 21.37
CA TYR A 377 1.95 -8.52 22.12
C TYR A 377 1.68 -7.26 21.27
N GLU A 378 0.87 -6.32 21.78
CA GLU A 378 0.33 -5.20 20.99
C GLU A 378 1.42 -4.32 20.35
N PRO A 379 2.49 -3.88 21.07
CA PRO A 379 3.59 -3.13 20.45
C PRO A 379 4.30 -3.91 19.34
N LEU A 380 4.50 -5.22 19.51
CA LEU A 380 5.12 -6.07 18.48
C LEU A 380 4.22 -6.16 17.25
N HIS A 381 2.92 -6.35 17.45
CA HIS A 381 1.93 -6.35 16.37
C HIS A 381 1.95 -5.02 15.60
N ILE A 382 1.87 -3.88 16.29
CA ILE A 382 1.94 -2.54 15.65
C ILE A 382 3.27 -2.34 14.91
N SER A 383 4.37 -2.87 15.46
CA SER A 383 5.71 -2.77 14.85
C SER A 383 5.80 -3.50 13.51
N PHE A 384 5.12 -4.64 13.32
CA PHE A 384 5.04 -5.28 12.00
C PHE A 384 4.34 -4.41 10.97
N GLY A 385 3.25 -3.73 11.34
CA GLY A 385 2.56 -2.78 10.48
C GLY A 385 3.43 -1.59 10.09
N LEU A 386 4.22 -1.07 11.04
CA LEU A 386 5.21 -0.01 10.80
C LEU A 386 6.34 -0.49 9.89
N ALA A 387 6.92 -1.65 10.17
CA ALA A 387 8.01 -2.24 9.39
C ALA A 387 7.61 -2.45 7.93
N SER A 388 6.42 -3.00 7.67
CA SER A 388 5.89 -3.09 6.31
C SER A 388 5.76 -1.72 5.63
N GLY A 389 5.26 -0.71 6.36
CA GLY A 389 5.16 0.66 5.85
C GLY A 389 6.52 1.23 5.44
N VAL A 390 7.53 1.09 6.31
CA VAL A 390 8.91 1.57 6.09
C VAL A 390 9.57 0.83 4.93
N LEU A 391 9.52 -0.50 4.90
CA LEU A 391 10.09 -1.30 3.81
C LEU A 391 9.41 -1.00 2.47
N GLY A 392 8.08 -0.87 2.48
CA GLY A 392 7.29 -0.49 1.30
C GLY A 392 7.62 0.91 0.80
N PHE A 393 7.83 1.87 1.69
CA PHE A 393 8.28 3.21 1.30
C PHE A 393 9.71 3.21 0.78
N TRP A 394 10.62 2.44 1.40
CA TRP A 394 12.00 2.32 0.97
C TRP A 394 12.12 1.69 -0.43
N LYS A 395 11.24 0.75 -0.75
CA LYS A 395 11.09 0.23 -2.12
C LYS A 395 10.76 1.35 -3.11
N VAL A 396 9.75 2.17 -2.82
CA VAL A 396 9.36 3.32 -3.68
C VAL A 396 10.51 4.31 -3.81
N TRP A 397 11.19 4.61 -2.71
CA TRP A 397 12.39 5.45 -2.68
C TRP A 397 13.47 4.94 -3.64
N LYS A 398 13.78 3.63 -3.59
CA LYS A 398 14.77 3.02 -4.47
C LYS A 398 14.35 3.00 -5.93
N GLN A 399 13.06 2.88 -6.22
CA GLN A 399 12.54 2.98 -7.59
C GLN A 399 12.65 4.41 -8.13
N GLN A 400 12.35 5.44 -7.33
CA GLN A 400 12.52 6.84 -7.75
C GLN A 400 13.98 7.22 -7.96
N GLN A 401 14.89 6.66 -7.14
CA GLN A 401 16.34 6.85 -7.33
C GLN A 401 16.87 6.35 -8.68
N GLN A 402 16.14 5.45 -9.34
CA GLN A 402 16.53 4.84 -10.62
C GLN A 402 15.95 5.54 -11.84
N LEU A 403 14.96 6.42 -11.66
CA LEU A 403 14.43 7.19 -12.77
C LEU A 403 15.45 8.27 -13.14
N PRO A 404 15.78 8.44 -14.44
CA PRO A 404 16.60 9.56 -14.86
C PRO A 404 15.89 10.85 -14.43
N SER A 405 16.63 11.69 -13.70
CA SER A 405 16.15 13.03 -13.33
C SER A 405 15.99 13.84 -14.60
N ASN A 406 14.76 13.99 -15.06
CA ASN A 406 14.39 14.89 -16.15
C ASN A 406 14.42 16.36 -15.70
#